data_AF-A0A398AWA3-F1
#
_entry.id   AF-A0A398AWA3-F1
#
_cell.length_a   1.000
_cell.length_b   1.000
_cell.length_c   1.000
_cell.angle_alpha   90.00
_cell.angle_beta   90.00
_cell.angle_gamma   90.00
#
_symmetry.space_group_name_H-M   'P 1'
#
loop_
_entity.id
_entity.type
_entity.pdbx_description
1 polymer ?
#
loop_
_entity_poly.entity_id
_entity_poly.type
_entity_poly.pdbx_seq_one_letter_code
_entity_poly.pdbx_strand_id
1 'polypeptide(L)'
;MTKQEALNILVLIELVYPYFVIKDEAVAGWLGFCEEMDYQTVYHKFLRHIRSSPYPPSIAGMATTSGSTMAGSDCHPVFSWMLEYIPRNSPK
;
A
#
# COMPACT_ATOMS: atom_id res chain seq x y z
N MET A 1 -1.85 -7.24 12.24
CA MET A 1 -0.93 -8.19 11.57
C MET A 1 0.44 -8.04 12.22
N THR A 2 1.29 -9.05 12.13
CA THR A 2 2.68 -8.96 12.59
C THR A 2 3.54 -8.16 11.61
N LYS A 3 4.67 -7.62 12.07
CA LYS A 3 5.65 -6.94 11.19
C LYS A 3 6.14 -7.86 10.07
N GLN A 4 6.30 -9.16 10.36
CA GLN A 4 6.71 -10.14 9.35
C GLN A 4 5.65 -10.30 8.25
N GLU A 5 4.37 -10.37 8.64
CA GLU A 5 3.26 -10.42 7.68
C GLU A 5 3.19 -9.15 6.83
N ALA A 6 3.40 -7.98 7.44
CA ALA A 6 3.46 -6.71 6.72
C ALA A 6 4.60 -6.69 5.69
N LEU A 7 5.81 -7.11 6.08
CA LEU A 7 6.95 -7.24 5.17
C LEU A 7 6.66 -8.20 4.02
N ASN A 8 6.01 -9.34 4.29
CA ASN A 8 5.63 -10.28 3.24
C ASN A 8 4.67 -9.66 2.22
N ILE A 9 3.73 -8.82 2.66
CA ILE A 9 2.85 -8.06 1.77
C ILE A 9 3.64 -7.05 0.93
N LEU A 10 4.55 -6.30 1.55
CA LEU A 10 5.39 -5.32 0.83
C LEU A 10 6.25 -5.96 -0.25
N VAL A 11 6.90 -7.09 0.08
CA VAL A 11 7.66 -7.88 -0.90
C VAL A 11 6.76 -8.35 -2.03
N LEU A 12 5.56 -8.84 -1.71
CA LEU A 12 4.62 -9.31 -2.73
C LEU A 12 4.16 -8.19 -3.67
N ILE A 13 3.98 -6.97 -3.15
CA ILE A 13 3.66 -5.80 -3.97
C ILE A 13 4.79 -5.51 -4.95
N GLU A 14 6.05 -5.44 -4.50
CA GLU A 14 7.18 -5.18 -5.41
C GLU A 14 7.36 -6.29 -6.46
N LEU A 15 7.06 -7.54 -6.12
CA LEU A 15 7.08 -8.65 -7.07
C LEU A 15 6.00 -8.51 -8.15
N VAL A 16 4.80 -8.06 -7.79
CA VAL A 16 3.71 -7.86 -8.75
C VAL A 16 3.90 -6.58 -9.57
N TYR A 17 4.52 -5.56 -9.00
CA TYR A 17 4.73 -4.24 -9.60
C TYR A 17 6.24 -3.93 -9.75
N PRO A 18 6.98 -4.67 -10.60
CA PRO A 18 8.45 -4.66 -10.61
C PRO A 18 9.08 -3.33 -11.05
N TYR A 19 8.32 -2.48 -11.73
CA TYR A 19 8.77 -1.15 -12.17
C TYR A 19 8.76 -0.10 -11.05
N PHE A 20 8.23 -0.44 -9.89
CA PHE A 20 8.12 0.45 -8.74
C PHE A 20 8.94 -0.09 -7.56
N VAL A 21 9.37 0.83 -6.71
CA VAL A 21 10.05 0.58 -5.44
C VAL A 21 9.31 1.35 -4.36
N ILE A 22 9.04 0.70 -3.23
CA ILE A 22 8.40 1.33 -2.08
C ILE A 22 9.41 2.26 -1.41
N LYS A 23 8.99 3.49 -1.07
CA LYS A 23 9.84 4.44 -0.32
C LYS A 23 10.04 3.99 1.13
N ASP A 24 11.18 4.31 1.70
CA ASP A 24 11.50 3.95 3.09
C ASP A 24 10.48 4.51 4.10
N GLU A 25 9.97 5.72 3.87
CA GLU A 25 8.94 6.34 4.72
C GLU A 25 7.61 5.56 4.64
N ALA A 26 7.28 5.03 3.46
CA ALA A 26 6.10 4.19 3.29
C ALA A 26 6.28 2.84 4.00
N VAL A 27 7.46 2.22 3.93
CA VAL A 27 7.77 1.00 4.70
C VAL A 27 7.63 1.27 6.20
N ALA A 28 8.17 2.39 6.70
CA ALA A 28 8.02 2.79 8.10
C ALA A 28 6.56 2.97 8.49
N GLY A 29 5.74 3.59 7.63
CA GLY A 29 4.29 3.73 7.83
C GLY A 29 3.59 2.37 7.92
N TRP A 30 3.85 1.45 6.99
CA TRP A 30 3.32 0.09 7.04
C TRP A 30 3.65 -0.61 8.36
N LEU A 31 4.90 -0.56 8.80
CA LEU A 31 5.34 -1.22 10.03
C LEU A 31 4.87 -0.52 11.31
N GLY A 32 4.58 0.78 11.24
CA GLY A 32 4.05 1.57 12.36
C GLY A 32 2.59 1.26 12.67
N PHE A 33 1.78 0.99 11.64
CA PHE A 33 0.33 0.76 11.78
C PHE A 33 -0.09 -0.70 11.50
N CYS A 34 0.84 -1.62 11.25
CA CYS A 34 0.51 -2.99 10.87
C CYS A 34 -0.32 -3.72 11.93
N GLU A 35 -0.12 -3.41 13.22
CA GLU A 35 -0.86 -4.07 14.30
C GLU A 35 -2.36 -3.77 14.27
N GLU A 36 -2.76 -2.61 13.73
CA GLU A 36 -4.16 -2.18 13.57
C GLU A 36 -4.85 -2.80 12.34
N MET A 37 -4.10 -3.48 11.48
CA MET A 37 -4.60 -4.06 10.23
C MET A 37 -4.76 -5.57 10.33
N ASP A 38 -5.84 -6.12 9.78
CA ASP A 38 -6.01 -7.58 9.66
C ASP A 38 -5.33 -8.13 8.40
N TYR A 39 -4.47 -9.15 8.56
CA TYR A 39 -3.69 -9.70 7.46
C TYR A 39 -4.58 -10.28 6.36
N GLN A 40 -5.59 -11.08 6.71
CA GLN A 40 -6.47 -11.73 5.74
C GLN A 40 -7.25 -10.71 4.93
N THR A 41 -7.73 -9.66 5.59
CA THR A 41 -8.46 -8.58 4.93
C THR A 41 -7.58 -7.77 3.98
N VAL A 42 -6.35 -7.43 4.41
CA VAL A 42 -5.36 -6.74 3.57
C VAL A 42 -4.99 -7.60 2.37
N TYR A 43 -4.71 -8.88 2.58
CA TYR A 43 -4.35 -9.82 1.51
C TYR A 43 -5.47 -9.99 0.49
N HIS A 44 -6.73 -10.14 0.94
CA HIS A 44 -7.88 -10.24 0.05
C HIS A 44 -8.12 -8.96 -0.76
N LYS A 45 -7.98 -7.78 -0.13
CA LYS A 45 -8.02 -6.49 -0.83
C LYS A 45 -6.91 -6.38 -1.87
N PHE A 46 -5.69 -6.78 -1.52
CA PHE A 46 -4.55 -6.80 -2.42
C PHE A 46 -4.82 -7.68 -3.64
N LEU A 47 -5.26 -8.93 -3.44
CA LEU A 47 -5.62 -9.85 -4.53
C LEU A 47 -6.75 -9.32 -5.43
N ARG A 48 -7.67 -8.53 -4.88
CA ARG A 48 -8.69 -7.86 -5.69
C ARG A 48 -8.08 -6.72 -6.50
N HIS A 49 -7.23 -5.90 -5.88
CA HIS A 49 -6.58 -4.74 -6.51
C HIS A 49 -5.73 -5.13 -7.72
N ILE A 50 -4.90 -6.17 -7.60
CA ILE A 50 -4.00 -6.61 -8.69
C ILE A 50 -4.75 -7.07 -9.95
N ARG A 51 -6.02 -7.48 -9.81
CA ARG A 51 -6.86 -7.91 -10.95
C ARG A 51 -7.42 -6.73 -11.74
N SER A 52 -7.51 -5.55 -11.15
CA SER A 52 -8.17 -4.38 -11.74
C SER A 52 -7.25 -3.19 -11.95
N SER A 53 -6.06 -3.16 -11.34
CA SER A 53 -5.16 -2.00 -11.37
C SER A 53 -3.77 -2.39 -11.89
N PRO A 54 -3.27 -1.71 -12.95
CA PRO A 54 -1.88 -1.84 -13.39
C PRO A 54 -0.90 -1.08 -12.49
N TYR A 55 -1.40 -0.32 -11.50
CA TYR A 55 -0.60 0.47 -10.57
C TYR A 55 -0.66 -0.10 -9.15
N PRO A 56 0.42 0.05 -8.36
CA PRO A 56 0.48 -0.48 -7.00
C PRO A 56 -0.58 0.18 -6.11
N PRO A 57 -1.08 -0.55 -5.09
CA PRO A 57 -2.01 -0.01 -4.11
C PRO A 57 -1.32 0.96 -3.15
N SER A 58 -2.07 1.89 -2.56
CA SER A 58 -1.59 2.70 -1.44
C SER A 58 -1.81 2.00 -0.09
N ILE A 59 -1.04 2.39 0.94
CA ILE A 59 -1.25 2.04 2.35
C ILE A 59 -2.70 2.31 2.72
N ALA A 60 -3.17 3.53 2.45
CA ALA A 60 -4.53 3.95 2.79
C ALA A 60 -5.60 3.11 2.06
N GLY A 61 -5.33 2.71 0.82
CA GLY A 61 -6.24 1.83 0.05
C GLY A 61 -6.33 0.42 0.61
N MET A 62 -5.25 -0.07 1.23
CA MET A 62 -5.22 -1.40 1.85
C MET A 62 -5.63 -1.40 3.31
N ALA A 63 -5.34 -0.32 4.04
CA ALA A 63 -5.73 -0.11 5.42
C ALA A 63 -7.25 -0.23 5.57
N THR A 64 -7.66 -0.95 6.59
CA THR A 64 -9.07 -1.09 6.97
C THR A 64 -9.40 -0.01 7.99
N THR A 65 -9.68 1.21 7.55
CA THR A 65 -10.31 2.18 8.45
C THR A 65 -11.78 1.80 8.58
N SER A 66 -12.14 1.11 9.66
CA SER A 66 -13.54 0.83 10.03
C SER A 66 -14.25 2.06 10.63
N GLY A 67 -14.03 3.23 10.03
CA GLY A 67 -14.60 4.48 10.49
C GLY A 67 -14.58 5.51 9.36
N SER A 68 -15.76 5.78 8.83
CA SER A 68 -16.17 6.99 8.11
C SER A 68 -15.20 7.56 7.08
N THR A 69 -15.63 7.50 5.82
CA THR A 69 -15.26 8.43 4.74
C THR A 69 -14.98 9.83 5.30
N MET A 70 -13.70 10.19 5.42
CA MET A 70 -13.29 11.57 5.60
C MET A 70 -13.44 12.25 4.24
N ALA A 71 -14.68 12.61 3.91
CA ALA A 71 -14.97 13.61 2.89
C ALA A 71 -14.48 14.95 3.43
N GLY A 72 -13.23 15.31 3.11
CA GLY A 72 -12.66 16.58 3.56
C GLY A 72 -11.15 16.66 3.36
N SER A 73 -10.70 16.77 2.11
CA SER A 73 -9.53 17.56 1.66
C SER A 73 -9.19 17.16 0.22
N ASP A 74 -8.87 18.14 -0.60
CA ASP A 74 -8.84 18.12 -2.07
C ASP A 74 -7.65 17.35 -2.69
N CYS A 75 -7.47 16.07 -2.36
CA CYS A 75 -6.50 15.20 -3.03
C CYS A 75 -7.14 13.89 -3.52
N HIS A 76 -7.21 13.76 -4.83
CA HIS A 76 -7.90 12.69 -5.55
C HIS A 76 -7.30 11.29 -5.20
N PRO A 77 -8.12 10.27 -4.87
CA PRO A 77 -7.64 8.94 -4.44
C PRO A 77 -6.88 8.15 -5.52
N VAL A 78 -6.85 8.63 -6.76
CA VAL A 78 -6.29 7.90 -7.92
C VAL A 78 -4.76 7.89 -7.94
N PHE A 79 -4.10 8.86 -7.30
CA PHE A 79 -2.63 8.99 -7.32
C PHE A 79 -1.97 8.86 -5.95
N SER A 80 -2.70 8.43 -4.91
CA SER A 80 -2.16 8.27 -3.55
C SER A 80 -0.93 7.34 -3.52
N TRP A 81 -0.89 6.33 -4.37
CA TRP A 81 0.27 5.44 -4.51
C TRP A 81 1.52 6.21 -4.98
N MET A 82 1.44 7.29 -5.75
CA MET A 82 2.64 8.03 -6.19
C MET A 82 3.42 8.68 -5.03
N LEU A 83 2.77 8.86 -3.88
CA LEU A 83 3.44 9.35 -2.67
C LEU A 83 4.28 8.25 -2.00
N GLU A 84 3.93 6.98 -2.19
CA GLU A 84 4.52 5.84 -1.50
C GLU A 84 5.56 5.09 -2.33
N TYR A 85 5.55 5.26 -3.65
CA TYR A 85 6.43 4.52 -4.57
C TYR A 85 7.25 5.49 -5.44
N ILE A 86 8.42 5.02 -5.88
CA ILE A 86 9.22 5.65 -6.94
C ILE A 86 9.40 4.67 -8.11
N PRO A 87 9.54 5.16 -9.35
CA PRO A 87 9.99 4.31 -10.45
C PRO A 87 11.37 3.72 -10.13
N ARG A 88 11.54 2.42 -10.34
CA ARG A 88 12.79 1.70 -10.04
C ARG A 88 14.00 2.27 -10.78
N ASN A 89 13.78 2.84 -11.96
CA ASN A 89 14.81 3.44 -12.81
C ASN A 89 14.95 4.96 -12.63
N SER A 90 14.36 5.54 -11.58
CA SER A 90 14.54 6.96 -11.28
C SER A 90 15.98 7.27 -10.85
N PRO A 91 16.60 8.35 -11.36
CA PRO A 91 17.89 8.81 -10.86
C PRO A 91 17.75 9.15 -9.36
N LYS A 92 18.68 8.64 -8.56
CA LYS A 92 18.77 8.89 -7.11
C LYS A 92 19.36 10.27 -6.84
#